data_AF-A0A7Z6XVQ8-F1
#
_entry.id   AF-A0A7Z6XVQ8-F1
#
_cell.length_a   1.000
_cell.length_b   1.000
_cell.length_c   1.000
_cell.angle_alpha   90.00
_cell.angle_beta   90.00
_cell.angle_gamma   90.00
#
_symmetry.space_group_name_H-M   'P 1'
#
loop_
_entity.id
_entity.type
_entity.pdbx_description
1 polymer ?
#
loop_
_entity_poly.entity_id
_entity_poly.type
_entity_poly.pdbx_seq_one_letter_code
_entity_poly.pdbx_strand_id
1 'polypeptide(L)' 'MKRAASQGRDSTRDLMAKIGRASRLGERSIGVLDAGAVSCCLILTRLADSVQPRLVGAQS' A
#
# COMPACT_ATOMS: atom_id res chain seq x y z
N MET A 1 -2.52 11.22 3.14
CA MET A 1 -2.31 10.22 2.05
C MET A 1 -1.26 9.17 2.43
N LYS A 2 0.02 9.53 2.62
CA LYS A 2 1.11 8.57 2.94
C LYS A 2 0.81 7.61 4.10
N ARG A 3 0.33 8.14 5.22
CA ARG A 3 -0.05 7.35 6.41
C ARG A 3 -1.19 6.34 6.13
N ALA A 4 -2.19 6.75 5.37
CA ALA A 4 -3.30 5.86 5.00
C ALA A 4 -2.82 4.75 4.06
N ALA A 5 -1.91 5.07 3.14
CA ALA A 5 -1.30 4.10 2.24
C ALA A 5 -0.45 3.06 3.00
N SER A 6 0.35 3.49 3.97
CA SER A 6 1.12 2.56 4.83
C SER A 6 0.21 1.70 5.70
N GLN A 7 -0.85 2.28 6.27
CA GLN A 7 -1.83 1.52 7.05
C GLN A 7 -2.56 0.47 6.21
N GLY A 8 -2.97 0.81 4.98
CA GLY A 8 -3.62 -0.15 4.08
C GLY A 8 -2.69 -1.27 3.61
N ARG A 9 -1.39 -0.99 3.45
CA ARG A 9 -0.38 -2.04 3.24
C ARG A 9 -0.28 -2.95 4.46
N ASP A 10 -0.08 -2.37 5.64
CA ASP A 10 0.19 -3.10 6.88
C ASP A 10 -1.01 -3.95 7.31
N SER A 11 -2.23 -3.51 7.02
CA SER A 11 -3.45 -4.27 7.30
C SER A 11 -3.56 -5.57 6.50
N THR A 12 -2.72 -5.78 5.47
CA THR A 12 -2.70 -7.05 4.72
C THR A 12 -1.93 -8.15 5.43
N ARG A 13 -1.08 -7.80 6.41
CA ARG A 13 -0.15 -8.74 7.05
C ARG A 13 -0.87 -9.91 7.70
N ASP A 14 -1.98 -9.63 8.40
CA ASP A 14 -2.69 -10.63 9.19
C ASP A 14 -3.85 -11.27 8.41
N LEU A 15 -3.91 -11.05 7.09
CA LEU A 15 -4.94 -11.62 6.22
C LEU A 15 -4.45 -12.92 5.59
N MET A 16 -5.33 -13.92 5.55
CA MET A 16 -5.15 -15.06 4.66
C MET A 16 -5.55 -14.65 3.24
N ALA A 17 -4.64 -14.82 2.27
CA ALA A 17 -4.90 -14.52 0.87
C ALA A 17 -6.00 -15.43 0.31
N LYS A 18 -7.10 -14.83 -0.16
CA LYS A 18 -8.22 -15.56 -0.80
C LYS A 18 -8.19 -15.47 -2.33
N ILE A 19 -7.45 -14.50 -2.88
CA ILE A 19 -7.43 -14.18 -4.31
C ILE A 19 -5.97 -14.07 -4.77
N GLY A 20 -5.73 -14.31 -6.07
CA GLY A 20 -4.42 -14.11 -6.71
C GLY A 20 -3.46 -15.28 -6.53
N ARG A 21 -2.17 -15.05 -6.77
CA ARG A 21 -1.15 -16.13 -6.70
C ARG A 21 -0.87 -16.58 -5.27
N ALA A 22 -0.98 -15.66 -4.30
CA ALA A 22 -0.72 -15.93 -2.89
C ALA A 22 -1.80 -16.84 -2.25
N SER A 23 -3.00 -16.92 -2.82
CA SER A 23 -4.07 -17.79 -2.28
C SER A 23 -3.71 -19.28 -2.31
N ARG A 24 -2.79 -19.68 -3.18
CA ARG A 24 -2.25 -21.05 -3.28
C ARG A 24 -1.47 -21.48 -2.02
N LEU A 25 -1.09 -20.52 -1.17
CA LEU A 25 -0.33 -20.77 0.05
C LEU A 25 -1.24 -21.00 1.28
N GLY A 26 -2.53 -20.70 1.20
CA GLY A 26 -3.46 -20.83 2.32
C GLY A 26 -2.98 -20.07 3.56
N GLU A 27 -3.00 -20.72 4.72
CA GLU A 27 -2.56 -20.15 6.01
C GLU A 27 -1.12 -19.65 5.99
N ARG A 28 -0.26 -20.20 5.12
CA ARG A 28 1.13 -19.75 4.98
C ARG A 28 1.27 -18.35 4.39
N SER A 29 0.18 -17.74 3.90
CA SER A 29 0.15 -16.34 3.48
C SER A 29 0.02 -15.36 4.64
N ILE A 30 -0.45 -15.81 5.81
CA ILE A 30 -0.58 -14.98 7.02
C ILE A 30 0.81 -14.57 7.53
N GLY A 31 0.95 -13.34 7.97
CA GLY A 31 2.19 -12.74 8.45
C GLY A 31 3.02 -12.05 7.36
N VAL A 32 2.61 -12.17 6.09
CA VAL A 32 3.31 -11.62 4.92
C VAL A 32 2.51 -10.47 4.33
N LEU A 33 3.19 -9.37 3.99
CA LEU A 33 2.53 -8.25 3.29
C LEU A 33 2.17 -8.64 1.85
N ASP A 34 0.99 -8.24 1.41
CA ASP A 34 0.61 -8.40 0.00
C ASP A 34 1.49 -7.51 -0.89
N ALA A 35 2.09 -8.11 -1.91
CA ALA A 35 2.98 -7.39 -2.82
C ALA A 35 2.26 -6.28 -3.61
N GLY A 36 0.97 -6.47 -3.92
CA GLY A 36 0.15 -5.46 -4.58
C GLY A 36 -0.08 -4.26 -3.67
N ALA A 37 -0.44 -4.49 -2.41
CA ALA A 37 -0.64 -3.45 -1.41
C ALA A 37 0.67 -2.67 -1.11
N VAL A 38 1.82 -3.35 -1.06
CA VAL A 38 3.14 -2.70 -0.97
C VAL A 38 3.39 -1.79 -2.17
N SER A 39 3.13 -2.28 -3.38
CA SER A 39 3.31 -1.51 -4.62
C SER A 39 2.41 -0.27 -4.66
N CYS A 40 1.12 -0.42 -4.32
CA CYS A 40 0.19 0.70 -4.21
C CYS A 40 0.65 1.72 -3.18
N CYS A 41 1.16 1.28 -2.02
CA CYS A 41 1.72 2.17 -1.01
C CYS A 41 2.88 3.01 -1.57
N LEU A 42 3.79 2.41 -2.34
CA LEU A 42 4.89 3.13 -2.98
C LEU A 42 4.37 4.17 -3.99
N ILE A 43 3.46 3.77 -4.88
CA ILE A 43 2.88 4.66 -5.89
C ILE A 43 2.19 5.86 -5.23
N LEU A 44 1.32 5.62 -4.25
CA LEU A 44 0.59 6.68 -3.54
C LEU A 44 1.53 7.59 -2.74
N THR A 45 2.59 7.02 -2.16
CA THR A 45 3.61 7.80 -1.44
C THR A 45 4.33 8.74 -2.38
N ARG A 46 4.81 8.23 -3.53
CA ARG A 46 5.48 9.05 -4.55
C ARG A 46 4.55 10.08 -5.17
N LEU A 47 3.28 9.73 -5.40
CA LEU A 47 2.28 10.67 -5.86
C LEU A 47 2.13 11.83 -4.87
N ALA A 48 1.93 11.53 -3.57
CA ALA A 48 1.82 12.54 -2.54
C ALA A 48 3.06 13.45 -2.48
N ASP A 49 4.26 12.88 -2.53
CA ASP A 49 5.51 13.64 -2.52
C ASP A 49 5.65 14.54 -3.76
N SER A 50 5.20 14.09 -4.94
CA SER A 50 5.28 14.89 -6.16
C SER A 50 4.21 15.99 -6.26
N VAL A 51 3.06 15.79 -5.61
CA VAL A 51 1.90 16.70 -5.69
C VAL A 51 1.94 17.74 -4.57
N GLN A 52 2.39 17.39 -3.36
CA GLN A 52 2.41 18.29 -2.21
C GLN A 52 3.10 19.64 -2.50
N PRO A 53 4.30 19.71 -3.13
CA PRO A 53 4.92 20.99 -3.45
C PRO A 53 4.13 21.81 -4.47
N ARG A 54 3.43 21.16 -5.41
CA ARG A 54 2.61 21.83 -6.42
C ARG A 54 1.34 22.43 -5.82
N LEU A 55 0.78 21.79 -4.79
CA LEU A 55 -0.39 22.32 -4.09
C LEU A 55 -0.03 23.49 -3.16
N VAL A 56 1.16 23.46 -2.57
CA VAL A 56 1.64 24.55 -1.69
C VAL A 56 2.18 25.73 -2.51
N GLY A 57 2.84 25.46 -3.65
CA GLY A 57 3.38 26.49 -4.54
C GLY A 57 2.36 27.11 -5.51
N ALA A 58 1.18 26.51 -5.71
CA ALA A 58 0.10 27.09 -6.52
C ALA A 58 -0.80 28.07 -5.74
N GLN A 59 -0.41 28.45 -4.51
CA GLN A 59 -1.11 29.44 -3.69
C GLN A 59 -0.39 30.80 -3.65
N SER A 60 0.34 31.17 -4.70
CA SER A 60 0.97 32.48 -4.87
C SER A 60 0.65 33.06 -6.23
#